data_AF-A0A7Y6ZI34-F1
#
_entry.id   AF-A0A7Y6ZI34-F1
#
_cell.length_a   1.000
_cell.length_b   1.000
_cell.length_c   1.000
_cell.angle_alpha   90.00
_cell.angle_beta   90.00
_cell.angle_gamma   90.00
#
_symmetry.space_group_name_H-M   'P 1'
#
loop_
_entity.id
_entity.type
_entity.pdbx_description
1 polymer ?
#
loop_
_entity_poly.entity_id
_entity_poly.type
_entity_poly.pdbx_seq_one_letter_code
_entity_poly.pdbx_strand_id
1 'polypeptide(L)'
;MKNSISTSFMMGFLKYFSLFIFLFGPVFSLAQTGFKDELGREISKEYFEQQIIEGPYFGIPDGEGGKMLVHRMPVGLLDNPEIFFEKTANSDGFREGKALIVIYYPGKDECNSTGLGNNASTFQKEHQTLLKWAEKFGASEPVYIYSDPSGLEKYGGLIPWQKDPDRIFQNQFFKYPYPCGSFVVIHPNGSFRGILGEYPLSQINVALKKLSKN
;
A
#
# COMPACT_ATOMS: atom_id res chain seq x y z
N MET A 1 -10.06 32.60 -98.92
CA MET A 1 -10.05 34.08 -98.87
C MET A 1 -9.74 34.52 -97.44
N LYS A 2 -9.01 35.63 -97.32
CA LYS A 2 -8.31 36.13 -96.13
C LYS A 2 -9.21 36.46 -94.94
N ASN A 3 -8.58 36.31 -93.77
CA ASN A 3 -8.88 36.86 -92.44
C ASN A 3 -9.64 38.18 -92.40
N SER A 4 -10.47 38.34 -91.37
CA SER A 4 -10.59 39.59 -90.62
C SER A 4 -10.78 39.30 -89.13
N ILE A 5 -10.05 40.08 -88.33
CA ILE A 5 -9.99 40.11 -86.86
C ILE A 5 -11.07 41.08 -86.35
N SER A 6 -11.68 40.82 -85.17
CA SER A 6 -11.94 41.89 -84.18
C SER A 6 -12.34 41.37 -82.79
N THR A 7 -11.50 41.68 -81.80
CA THR A 7 -11.77 42.22 -80.44
C THR A 7 -12.82 41.61 -79.51
N SER A 8 -12.41 41.21 -78.29
CA SER A 8 -12.73 41.86 -76.98
C SER A 8 -12.30 40.92 -75.83
N PHE A 9 -11.36 41.30 -74.97
CA PHE A 9 -11.60 41.83 -73.61
C PHE A 9 -11.74 40.73 -72.54
N MET A 10 -10.72 40.50 -71.69
CA MET A 10 -10.69 41.00 -70.31
C MET A 10 -9.48 40.44 -69.53
N MET A 11 -8.78 41.36 -68.88
CA MET A 11 -7.74 41.18 -67.85
C MET A 11 -8.29 40.46 -66.62
N GLY A 12 -7.45 39.68 -65.91
CA GLY A 12 -7.80 39.13 -64.61
C GLY A 12 -6.68 38.35 -63.93
N PHE A 13 -5.74 39.05 -63.30
CA PHE A 13 -4.92 38.54 -62.20
C PHE A 13 -5.80 37.90 -61.12
N LEU A 14 -5.45 36.72 -60.58
CA LEU A 14 -5.32 36.56 -59.12
C LEU A 14 -4.68 35.23 -58.70
N LYS A 15 -3.65 35.38 -57.86
CA LYS A 15 -2.97 34.36 -57.05
C LYS A 15 -3.98 33.65 -56.14
N TYR A 16 -3.93 32.32 -56.05
CA TYR A 16 -4.40 31.61 -54.85
C TYR A 16 -3.40 30.55 -54.42
N PHE A 17 -2.57 30.99 -53.48
CA PHE A 17 -1.75 30.21 -52.58
C PHE A 17 -2.71 29.53 -51.60
N SER A 18 -3.08 28.26 -51.84
CA SER A 18 -3.87 27.51 -50.86
C SER A 18 -2.96 27.05 -49.73
N LEU A 19 -3.03 27.85 -48.67
CA LEU A 19 -2.50 27.69 -47.32
C LEU A 19 -2.80 26.26 -46.79
N PHE A 20 -1.77 25.43 -46.69
CA PHE A 20 -1.83 24.15 -45.97
C PHE A 20 -1.79 24.46 -44.47
N ILE A 21 -2.94 24.74 -43.86
CA ILE A 21 -3.03 24.86 -42.40
C ILE A 21 -2.97 23.45 -41.83
N PHE A 22 -1.77 23.00 -41.47
CA PHE A 22 -1.61 21.93 -40.49
C PHE A 22 -2.13 22.46 -39.15
N LEU A 23 -3.41 22.21 -38.87
CA LEU A 23 -3.95 22.27 -37.50
C LEU A 23 -3.39 21.06 -36.72
N PHE A 24 -2.08 21.10 -36.44
CA PHE A 24 -1.57 20.42 -35.25
C PHE A 24 -2.01 21.25 -34.06
N GLY A 25 -3.27 21.06 -33.65
CA GLY A 25 -3.68 21.42 -32.31
C GLY A 25 -2.74 20.68 -31.36
N PRO A 26 -2.17 21.33 -30.33
CA PRO A 26 -1.47 20.60 -29.30
C PRO A 26 -2.51 19.69 -28.67
N VAL A 27 -2.35 18.37 -28.87
CA VAL A 27 -3.02 17.38 -28.04
C VAL A 27 -2.33 17.50 -26.69
N PHE A 28 -2.76 18.49 -25.91
CA PHE A 28 -2.53 18.48 -24.48
C PHE A 28 -3.35 17.29 -23.97
N SER A 29 -2.72 16.10 -23.91
CA SER A 29 -3.13 15.10 -22.93
C SER A 29 -2.90 15.73 -21.57
N LEU A 30 -3.91 16.48 -21.09
CA LEU A 30 -4.09 16.64 -19.66
C LEU A 30 -4.27 15.22 -19.15
N ALA A 31 -3.24 14.68 -18.47
CA ALA A 31 -3.41 13.48 -17.69
C ALA A 31 -4.58 13.75 -16.74
N GLN A 32 -5.75 13.16 -17.02
CA GLN A 32 -6.84 13.16 -16.07
C GLN A 32 -6.33 12.36 -14.87
N THR A 33 -6.03 13.05 -13.78
CA THR A 33 -5.65 12.43 -12.51
C THR A 33 -6.86 11.65 -12.00
N GLY A 34 -6.94 10.38 -12.39
CA GLY A 34 -8.07 9.48 -12.10
C GLY A 34 -7.86 8.69 -10.82
N PHE A 35 -8.95 8.06 -10.36
CA PHE A 35 -8.91 7.04 -9.32
C PHE A 35 -9.07 5.68 -10.00
N LYS A 36 -8.25 4.71 -9.61
CA LYS A 36 -8.24 3.35 -10.18
C LYS A 36 -8.42 2.30 -9.09
N ASP A 37 -8.90 1.13 -9.45
CA ASP A 37 -8.84 -0.07 -8.59
C ASP A 37 -7.54 -0.88 -8.80
N GLU A 38 -7.38 -1.98 -8.07
CA GLU A 38 -6.19 -2.86 -8.15
C GLU A 38 -5.94 -3.48 -9.53
N LEU A 39 -6.95 -3.49 -10.42
CA LEU A 39 -6.83 -3.98 -11.79
C LEU A 39 -6.55 -2.84 -12.78
N GLY A 40 -6.36 -1.61 -12.29
CA GLY A 40 -6.12 -0.41 -13.10
C GLY A 40 -7.39 0.16 -13.74
N ARG A 41 -8.58 -0.32 -13.36
CA ARG A 41 -9.85 0.18 -13.91
C ARG A 41 -10.23 1.48 -13.23
N GLU A 42 -10.70 2.46 -14.00
CA GLU A 42 -11.16 3.73 -13.44
C GLU A 42 -12.37 3.55 -12.53
N ILE A 43 -12.37 4.26 -11.41
CA ILE A 43 -13.44 4.33 -10.41
C ILE A 43 -13.73 5.79 -10.07
N SER A 44 -14.92 6.07 -9.53
CA SER A 44 -15.25 7.43 -9.11
C SER A 44 -14.49 7.80 -7.82
N LYS A 45 -14.30 9.11 -7.63
CA LYS A 45 -13.71 9.65 -6.40
C LYS A 45 -14.54 9.27 -5.18
N GLU A 46 -15.87 9.35 -5.30
CA GLU A 46 -16.81 9.03 -4.21
C GLU A 46 -16.68 7.57 -3.79
N TYR A 47 -16.59 6.66 -4.77
CA TYR A 47 -16.36 5.25 -4.49
C TYR A 47 -15.01 5.02 -3.81
N PHE A 48 -13.94 5.66 -4.31
CA PHE A 48 -12.61 5.58 -3.72
C PHE A 48 -12.61 6.05 -2.25
N GLU A 49 -13.18 7.22 -1.97
CA GLU A 49 -13.26 7.78 -0.62
C GLU A 49 -14.10 6.90 0.31
N GLN A 50 -15.23 6.38 -0.17
CA GLN A 50 -16.07 5.47 0.60
C GLN A 50 -15.32 4.18 0.96
N GLN A 51 -14.56 3.59 0.03
CA GLN A 51 -13.79 2.37 0.30
C GLN A 51 -12.66 2.59 1.31
N ILE A 52 -12.09 3.80 1.39
CA ILE A 52 -11.07 4.15 2.41
C ILE A 52 -11.71 4.30 3.79
N ILE A 53 -12.87 4.94 3.88
CA ILE A 53 -13.55 5.23 5.15
C ILE A 53 -14.19 3.98 5.74
N GLU A 54 -14.89 3.21 4.91
CA GLU A 54 -15.78 2.13 5.35
C GLU A 54 -15.19 0.74 5.09
N GLY A 55 -14.20 0.65 4.20
CA GLY A 55 -13.74 -0.60 3.62
C GLY A 55 -12.35 -1.05 4.06
N PRO A 56 -11.96 -2.28 3.67
CA PRO A 56 -10.63 -2.84 3.90
C PRO A 56 -9.59 -2.34 2.89
N TYR A 57 -9.72 -1.11 2.42
CA TYR A 57 -8.91 -0.56 1.33
C TYR A 57 -8.07 0.64 1.77
N PHE A 58 -7.01 0.91 1.01
CA PHE A 58 -6.10 2.02 1.18
C PHE A 58 -5.83 2.67 -0.18
N GLY A 59 -5.59 3.98 -0.19
CA GLY A 59 -5.26 4.72 -1.40
C GLY A 59 -3.75 4.91 -1.54
N ILE A 60 -3.17 4.50 -2.68
CA ILE A 60 -1.76 4.72 -3.00
C ILE A 60 -1.61 5.57 -4.28
N PRO A 61 -0.46 6.23 -4.52
CA PRO A 61 -0.17 6.84 -5.81
C PRO A 61 -0.14 5.78 -6.93
N ASP A 62 -0.70 6.10 -8.10
CA ASP A 62 -0.72 5.17 -9.26
C ASP A 62 0.51 5.32 -10.20
N GLY A 63 1.41 6.26 -9.91
CA GLY A 63 2.60 6.56 -10.71
C GLY A 63 2.36 7.51 -11.89
N GLU A 64 1.11 7.84 -12.22
CA GLU A 64 0.71 8.70 -13.35
C GLU A 64 0.08 10.03 -12.87
N GLY A 65 0.15 10.30 -11.56
CA GLY A 65 -0.44 11.48 -10.92
C GLY A 65 -1.87 11.25 -10.40
N GLY A 66 -2.41 10.04 -10.56
CA GLY A 66 -3.67 9.59 -9.97
C GLY A 66 -3.47 8.79 -8.68
N LYS A 67 -4.54 8.10 -8.25
CA LYS A 67 -4.52 7.21 -7.09
C LYS A 67 -5.11 5.85 -7.42
N MET A 68 -4.58 4.81 -6.78
CA MET A 68 -5.06 3.43 -6.89
C MET A 68 -5.55 2.94 -5.53
N LEU A 69 -6.71 2.29 -5.52
CA LEU A 69 -7.29 1.65 -4.35
C LEU A 69 -6.72 0.25 -4.23
N VAL A 70 -6.10 -0.07 -3.09
CA VAL A 70 -5.50 -1.37 -2.80
C VAL A 70 -6.07 -1.99 -1.53
N HIS A 71 -6.30 -3.30 -1.55
CA HIS A 71 -6.80 -4.05 -0.42
C HIS A 71 -5.68 -4.21 0.63
N ARG A 72 -5.95 -3.78 1.86
CA ARG A 72 -4.94 -3.71 2.93
C ARG A 72 -5.03 -4.82 3.95
N MET A 73 -5.91 -5.80 3.77
CA MET A 73 -6.09 -6.94 4.69
C MET A 73 -5.61 -8.26 4.05
N PRO A 74 -4.30 -8.45 3.84
CA PRO A 74 -3.81 -9.62 3.12
C PRO A 74 -4.14 -10.90 3.89
N VAL A 75 -4.54 -11.93 3.15
CA VAL A 75 -4.77 -13.30 3.61
C VAL A 75 -4.21 -14.22 2.54
N GLY A 76 -3.50 -15.27 2.94
CA GLY A 76 -2.93 -16.20 1.98
C GLY A 76 -2.18 -17.36 2.62
N LEU A 77 -1.39 -18.03 1.79
CA LEU A 77 -0.52 -19.14 2.16
C LEU A 77 0.92 -18.78 1.75
N LEU A 78 1.87 -19.00 2.65
CA LEU A 78 3.31 -18.89 2.39
C LEU A 78 3.84 -20.26 1.97
N ASP A 79 4.70 -20.29 0.94
CA ASP A 79 5.34 -21.53 0.50
C ASP A 79 6.36 -22.04 1.52
N ASN A 80 7.08 -21.13 2.17
CA ASN A 80 8.05 -21.42 3.21
C ASN A 80 7.83 -20.50 4.42
N PRO A 81 6.91 -20.83 5.35
CA PRO A 81 6.70 -20.03 6.55
C PRO A 81 7.88 -20.06 7.53
N GLU A 82 8.65 -21.16 7.58
CA GLU A 82 9.71 -21.39 8.56
C GLU A 82 10.76 -20.27 8.57
N ILE A 83 11.09 -19.73 7.40
CA ILE A 83 12.07 -18.64 7.26
C ILE A 83 11.72 -17.40 8.10
N PHE A 84 10.42 -17.08 8.26
CA PHE A 84 9.99 -15.93 9.08
C PHE A 84 10.19 -16.20 10.57
N PHE A 85 10.03 -17.44 11.00
CA PHE A 85 10.28 -17.86 12.38
C PHE A 85 11.78 -17.89 12.67
N GLU A 86 12.60 -18.48 11.79
CA GLU A 86 14.06 -18.48 11.93
C GLU A 86 14.64 -17.07 12.04
N LYS A 87 14.24 -16.18 11.11
CA LYS A 87 14.75 -14.80 11.04
C LYS A 87 14.34 -13.94 12.23
N THR A 88 13.36 -14.39 13.01
CA THR A 88 12.88 -13.73 14.23
C THR A 88 13.21 -14.51 15.49
N ALA A 89 14.12 -15.49 15.43
CA ALA A 89 14.52 -16.34 16.55
C ALA A 89 13.34 -17.09 17.22
N ASN A 90 12.34 -17.48 16.41
CA ASN A 90 11.10 -18.14 16.81
C ASN A 90 10.97 -19.58 16.28
N SER A 91 12.08 -20.23 15.90
CA SER A 91 12.08 -21.61 15.38
C SER A 91 11.43 -22.62 16.34
N ASP A 92 11.54 -22.41 17.65
CA ASP A 92 10.90 -23.27 18.66
C ASP A 92 9.37 -23.17 18.57
N GLY A 93 8.85 -21.94 18.45
CA GLY A 93 7.43 -21.69 18.22
C GLY A 93 6.92 -22.34 16.93
N PHE A 94 7.71 -22.31 15.85
CA PHE A 94 7.37 -23.02 14.61
C PHE A 94 7.18 -24.52 14.83
N ARG A 95 8.13 -25.18 15.51
CA ARG A 95 8.08 -26.62 15.81
C ARG A 95 6.93 -26.99 16.76
N GLU A 96 6.55 -26.08 17.64
CA GLU A 96 5.43 -26.24 18.57
C GLU A 96 4.06 -25.94 17.94
N GLY A 97 4.01 -25.52 16.67
CA GLY A 97 2.76 -25.14 16.01
C GLY A 97 2.21 -23.78 16.43
N LYS A 98 3.02 -22.94 17.10
CA LYS A 98 2.62 -21.62 17.56
C LYS A 98 2.65 -20.60 16.42
N ALA A 99 1.60 -19.79 16.31
CA ALA A 99 1.58 -18.69 15.35
C ALA A 99 2.59 -17.58 15.74
N LEU A 100 3.17 -16.92 14.75
CA LEU A 100 4.01 -15.73 14.92
C LEU A 100 3.17 -14.46 14.76
N ILE A 101 3.21 -13.57 15.75
CA ILE A 101 2.56 -12.26 15.68
C ILE A 101 3.64 -11.23 15.36
N VAL A 102 3.53 -10.56 14.21
CA VAL A 102 4.49 -9.55 13.75
C VAL A 102 3.84 -8.18 13.78
N ILE A 103 4.40 -7.28 14.56
CA ILE A 103 4.08 -5.85 14.55
C ILE A 103 5.13 -5.15 13.71
N TYR A 104 4.72 -4.44 12.67
CA TYR A 104 5.62 -3.85 11.68
C TYR A 104 5.56 -2.33 11.71
N TYR A 105 6.73 -1.70 11.80
CA TYR A 105 6.92 -0.26 11.79
C TYR A 105 7.61 0.19 10.49
N PRO A 106 6.94 0.96 9.61
CA PRO A 106 7.52 1.36 8.33
C PRO A 106 8.59 2.46 8.48
N GLY A 107 8.53 3.25 9.57
CA GLY A 107 9.35 4.43 9.78
C GLY A 107 8.55 5.63 10.26
N LYS A 108 9.22 6.76 10.42
CA LYS A 108 8.55 8.02 10.80
C LYS A 108 7.61 8.51 9.70
N ASP A 109 6.38 8.84 10.08
CA ASP A 109 5.31 9.32 9.19
C ASP A 109 4.35 10.25 9.93
N GLU A 110 3.30 10.71 9.24
CA GLU A 110 2.30 11.63 9.80
C GLU A 110 1.62 11.05 11.07
N CYS A 111 1.40 9.73 11.14
CA CYS A 111 0.71 9.07 12.25
C CYS A 111 1.54 9.09 13.54
N ASN A 112 2.86 9.14 13.42
CA ASN A 112 3.77 9.05 14.56
C ASN A 112 4.60 10.32 14.80
N SER A 113 4.39 11.38 14.00
CA SER A 113 5.12 12.66 14.08
C SER A 113 4.48 13.73 14.97
N THR A 114 3.18 13.67 15.28
CA THR A 114 2.44 14.76 15.96
C THR A 114 2.48 14.72 17.48
N GLY A 115 3.19 13.75 18.09
CA GLY A 115 3.41 13.68 19.55
C GLY A 115 2.17 13.36 20.42
N LEU A 116 0.96 13.36 19.87
CA LEU A 116 -0.30 13.35 20.62
C LEU A 116 -0.96 11.96 20.81
N GLY A 117 -0.54 10.92 20.08
CA GLY A 117 -1.25 9.62 20.10
C GLY A 117 -0.46 8.40 20.59
N ASN A 118 0.87 8.43 20.47
CA ASN A 118 1.71 7.24 20.53
C ASN A 118 2.84 7.42 21.55
N ASN A 119 2.51 7.31 22.84
CA ASN A 119 3.49 7.36 23.91
C ASN A 119 3.83 5.95 24.44
N ALA A 120 4.98 5.86 25.09
CA ALA A 120 5.51 4.63 25.68
C ALA A 120 4.48 3.79 26.48
N SER A 121 3.63 4.45 27.28
CA SER A 121 2.67 3.76 28.14
C SER A 121 1.55 3.06 27.36
N THR A 122 1.12 3.62 26.23
CA THR A 122 0.14 2.99 25.34
C THR A 122 0.73 1.73 24.74
N PHE A 123 1.94 1.80 24.16
CA PHE A 123 2.63 0.65 23.57
C PHE A 123 2.86 -0.48 24.59
N GLN A 124 3.18 -0.15 25.84
CA GLN A 124 3.27 -1.16 26.90
C GLN A 124 1.93 -1.86 27.15
N LYS A 125 0.82 -1.12 27.24
CA LYS A 125 -0.51 -1.71 27.42
C LYS A 125 -0.93 -2.59 26.24
N GLU A 126 -0.62 -2.15 25.02
CA GLU A 126 -0.84 -2.93 23.81
C GLU A 126 -0.02 -4.22 23.83
N HIS A 127 1.28 -4.13 24.14
CA HIS A 127 2.16 -5.29 24.26
C HIS A 127 1.64 -6.29 25.31
N GLN A 128 1.24 -5.84 26.49
CA GLN A 128 0.64 -6.71 27.51
C GLN A 128 -0.67 -7.35 27.05
N THR A 129 -1.46 -6.65 26.23
CA THR A 129 -2.67 -7.21 25.62
C THR A 129 -2.33 -8.29 24.60
N LEU A 130 -1.30 -8.07 23.79
CA LEU A 130 -0.83 -9.03 22.81
C LEU A 130 -0.24 -10.29 23.47
N LEU A 131 0.51 -10.17 24.57
CA LEU A 131 0.98 -11.31 25.35
C LEU A 131 -0.18 -12.19 25.84
N LYS A 132 -1.23 -11.57 26.39
CA LYS A 132 -2.45 -12.29 26.83
C LYS A 132 -3.15 -13.01 25.68
N TRP A 133 -3.20 -12.40 24.50
CA TRP A 133 -3.78 -13.06 23.33
C TRP A 133 -2.88 -14.17 22.79
N ALA A 134 -1.56 -13.97 22.80
CA ALA A 134 -0.62 -15.00 22.41
C ALA A 134 -0.78 -16.25 23.28
N GLU A 135 -0.80 -16.08 24.60
CA GLU A 135 -1.07 -17.16 25.55
C GLU A 135 -2.41 -17.85 25.27
N LYS A 136 -3.49 -17.06 25.13
CA LYS A 136 -4.85 -17.57 24.90
C LYS A 136 -4.97 -18.45 23.65
N PHE A 137 -4.26 -18.12 22.57
CA PHE A 137 -4.34 -18.83 21.29
C PHE A 137 -3.16 -19.77 21.04
N GLY A 138 -2.25 -19.94 22.00
CA GLY A 138 -1.04 -20.74 21.81
C GLY A 138 -0.14 -20.17 20.71
N ALA A 139 0.03 -18.86 20.63
CA ALA A 139 0.96 -18.19 19.73
C ALA A 139 2.28 -17.84 20.46
N SER A 140 3.33 -17.57 19.68
CA SER A 140 4.57 -16.99 20.19
C SER A 140 4.36 -15.56 20.69
N GLU A 141 5.27 -15.09 21.53
CA GLU A 141 5.30 -13.69 21.91
C GLU A 141 5.41 -12.77 20.67
N PRO A 142 4.81 -11.57 20.71
CA PRO A 142 4.85 -10.66 19.57
C PRO A 142 6.27 -10.20 19.25
N VAL A 143 6.62 -10.24 17.96
CA VAL A 143 7.88 -9.71 17.45
C VAL A 143 7.64 -8.34 16.81
N TYR A 144 8.55 -7.41 17.07
CA TYR A 144 8.45 -6.02 16.65
C TYR A 144 9.51 -5.72 15.61
N ILE A 145 9.10 -5.54 14.36
CA ILE A 145 9.97 -5.38 13.20
C ILE A 145 9.91 -3.94 12.69
N TYR A 146 11.05 -3.34 12.33
CA TYR A 146 11.08 -2.04 11.66
C TYR A 146 11.79 -2.06 10.31
N SER A 147 11.30 -1.26 9.35
CA SER A 147 12.03 -0.90 8.13
C SER A 147 13.02 0.24 8.40
N ASP A 148 12.55 1.30 9.04
CA ASP A 148 13.33 2.49 9.40
C ASP A 148 13.15 2.77 10.90
N PRO A 149 14.23 2.95 11.68
CA PRO A 149 14.15 3.15 13.12
C PRO A 149 13.77 4.57 13.55
N SER A 150 13.71 5.53 12.63
CA SER A 150 13.37 6.92 12.93
C SER A 150 12.03 7.03 13.65
N GLY A 151 11.95 7.79 14.74
CA GLY A 151 10.73 7.93 15.53
C GLY A 151 10.54 6.86 16.61
N LEU A 152 11.39 5.81 16.66
CA LEU A 152 11.35 4.80 17.73
C LEU A 152 12.03 5.27 19.03
N GLU A 153 12.89 6.29 18.98
CA GLU A 153 13.62 6.82 20.14
C GLU A 153 12.70 7.23 21.30
N LYS A 154 11.49 7.70 20.98
CA LYS A 154 10.47 8.12 21.95
C LYS A 154 9.90 6.96 22.77
N TYR A 155 10.12 5.71 22.36
CA TYR A 155 9.68 4.52 23.09
C TYR A 155 10.72 3.98 24.07
N GLY A 156 11.91 4.61 24.14
CA GLY A 156 12.87 4.40 25.24
C GLY A 156 13.34 2.95 25.44
N GLY A 157 13.34 2.13 24.39
CA GLY A 157 13.75 0.72 24.46
C GLY A 157 12.78 -0.20 25.23
N LEU A 158 11.57 0.27 25.54
CA LEU A 158 10.57 -0.52 26.27
C LEU A 158 10.02 -1.70 25.47
N ILE A 159 10.14 -1.62 24.15
CA ILE A 159 9.75 -2.67 23.20
C ILE A 159 11.01 -3.05 22.41
N PRO A 160 11.34 -4.35 22.30
CA PRO A 160 12.54 -4.82 21.62
C PRO A 160 12.35 -4.80 20.09
N TRP A 161 12.34 -3.60 19.52
CA TRP A 161 12.29 -3.41 18.07
C TRP A 161 13.55 -3.96 17.41
N GLN A 162 13.37 -4.83 16.43
CA GLN A 162 14.46 -5.36 15.60
C GLN A 162 14.28 -4.95 14.14
N LYS A 163 15.40 -4.74 13.44
CA LYS A 163 15.38 -4.39 12.01
C LYS A 163 14.79 -5.55 11.21
N ASP A 164 14.04 -5.25 10.16
CA ASP A 164 13.54 -6.24 9.20
C ASP A 164 14.69 -7.05 8.59
N PRO A 165 14.84 -8.33 8.99
CA PRO A 165 15.97 -9.14 8.60
C PRO A 165 15.91 -9.45 7.11
N ASP A 166 16.94 -9.06 6.38
CA ASP A 166 17.02 -9.17 4.92
C ASP A 166 15.83 -8.55 4.16
N ARG A 167 15.10 -7.63 4.81
CA ARG A 167 13.86 -7.01 4.30
C ARG A 167 12.78 -8.03 3.94
N ILE A 168 12.81 -9.21 4.56
CA ILE A 168 11.93 -10.32 4.18
C ILE A 168 10.45 -9.99 4.42
N PHE A 169 10.14 -9.30 5.52
CA PHE A 169 8.77 -8.90 5.80
C PHE A 169 8.30 -7.84 4.81
N GLN A 170 9.13 -6.83 4.56
CA GLN A 170 8.88 -5.79 3.56
C GLN A 170 8.54 -6.40 2.20
N ASN A 171 9.40 -7.28 1.71
CA ASN A 171 9.27 -7.88 0.39
C ASN A 171 8.04 -8.80 0.27
N GLN A 172 7.73 -9.55 1.34
CA GLN A 172 6.60 -10.49 1.32
C GLN A 172 5.24 -9.79 1.45
N PHE A 173 5.12 -8.82 2.37
CA PHE A 173 3.82 -8.28 2.80
C PHE A 173 3.59 -6.81 2.43
N PHE A 174 4.65 -6.01 2.28
CA PHE A 174 4.56 -4.54 2.18
C PHE A 174 5.00 -4.03 0.81
N LYS A 175 4.24 -4.40 -0.24
CA LYS A 175 4.50 -4.00 -1.63
C LYS A 175 4.43 -2.49 -1.90
N TYR A 176 3.77 -1.75 -1.00
CA TYR A 176 3.55 -0.32 -1.08
C TYR A 176 3.93 0.34 0.26
N PRO A 177 4.22 1.66 0.27
CA PRO A 177 4.43 2.38 1.52
C PRO A 177 3.09 2.58 2.23
N TYR A 178 2.80 1.71 3.20
CA TYR A 178 1.64 1.85 4.08
C TYR A 178 2.01 2.74 5.27
N PRO A 179 1.25 3.81 5.56
CA PRO A 179 1.51 4.68 6.70
C PRO A 179 1.03 4.02 8.00
N CYS A 180 1.55 4.52 9.11
CA CYS A 180 1.36 4.03 10.46
C CYS A 180 1.90 2.59 10.66
N GLY A 181 1.67 2.01 11.83
CA GLY A 181 2.03 0.61 12.09
C GLY A 181 1.14 -0.37 11.31
N SER A 182 1.67 -1.56 11.04
CA SER A 182 0.94 -2.68 10.44
C SER A 182 1.10 -3.95 11.29
N PHE A 183 0.33 -5.00 11.00
CA PHE A 183 0.61 -6.32 11.56
C PHE A 183 0.37 -7.45 10.57
N VAL A 184 1.05 -8.58 10.81
CA VAL A 184 0.77 -9.86 10.16
C VAL A 184 0.84 -10.96 11.22
N VAL A 185 -0.10 -11.90 11.18
CA VAL A 185 -0.03 -13.16 11.95
C VAL A 185 0.23 -14.29 10.96
N ILE A 186 1.27 -15.09 11.23
CA ILE A 186 1.73 -16.20 10.38
C ILE A 186 1.60 -17.49 11.18
N HIS A 187 0.88 -18.48 10.65
CA HIS A 187 0.77 -19.80 11.24
C HIS A 187 1.83 -20.75 10.64
N PRO A 188 2.36 -21.75 11.39
CA PRO A 188 3.38 -22.67 10.88
C PRO A 188 2.97 -23.48 9.64
N ASN A 189 1.67 -23.69 9.41
CA ASN A 189 1.16 -24.32 8.19
C ASN A 189 1.20 -23.42 6.94
N GLY A 190 1.75 -22.21 7.04
CA GLY A 190 1.85 -21.24 5.95
C GLY A 190 0.71 -20.23 5.89
N SER A 191 -0.43 -20.49 6.56
CA SER A 191 -1.56 -19.56 6.49
C SER A 191 -1.25 -18.27 7.23
N PHE A 192 -1.60 -17.13 6.63
CA PHE A 192 -1.35 -15.83 7.24
C PHE A 192 -2.52 -14.86 7.05
N ARG A 193 -2.59 -13.87 7.94
CA ARG A 193 -3.53 -12.76 7.87
C ARG A 193 -2.92 -11.50 8.46
N GLY A 194 -3.11 -10.36 7.83
CA GLY A 194 -2.62 -9.08 8.33
C GLY A 194 -3.55 -7.90 8.06
N ILE A 195 -3.15 -6.73 8.56
CA ILE A 195 -3.64 -5.42 8.13
C ILE A 195 -2.43 -4.53 7.92
N LEU A 196 -2.36 -3.93 6.73
CA LEU A 196 -1.29 -3.06 6.28
C LEU A 196 -1.72 -1.59 6.46
N GLY A 197 -0.89 -0.84 7.16
CA GLY A 197 -1.18 0.47 7.72
C GLY A 197 -2.12 0.43 8.92
N GLU A 198 -2.57 1.62 9.36
CA GLU A 198 -3.31 1.81 10.61
C GLU A 198 -4.38 0.75 10.88
N TYR A 199 -4.34 0.12 12.04
CA TYR A 199 -5.24 -0.96 12.41
C TYR A 199 -5.73 -0.83 13.86
N PRO A 200 -6.98 -1.24 14.13
CA PRO A 200 -7.43 -1.46 15.51
C PRO A 200 -6.72 -2.68 16.11
N LEU A 201 -6.14 -2.55 17.30
CA LEU A 201 -5.44 -3.66 18.00
C LEU A 201 -6.26 -4.95 18.05
N SER A 202 -7.59 -4.84 18.23
CA SER A 202 -8.53 -5.96 18.28
C SER A 202 -8.52 -6.85 17.02
N GLN A 203 -8.05 -6.36 15.87
CA GLN A 203 -7.94 -7.16 14.65
C GLN A 203 -6.87 -8.25 14.74
N ILE A 204 -5.86 -8.10 15.61
CA ILE A 204 -4.87 -9.16 15.87
C ILE A 204 -5.54 -10.34 16.57
N ASN A 205 -6.41 -10.10 17.56
CA ASN A 205 -7.22 -11.13 18.21
C ASN A 205 -8.16 -11.84 17.22
N VAL A 206 -8.73 -11.11 16.26
CA VAL A 206 -9.53 -11.69 15.16
C VAL A 206 -8.68 -12.57 14.25
N ALA A 207 -7.47 -12.13 13.90
CA ALA A 207 -6.55 -12.92 13.06
C ALA A 207 -6.14 -14.22 13.76
N LEU A 208 -5.71 -14.15 15.02
CA LEU A 208 -5.37 -15.31 15.84
C LEU A 208 -6.52 -16.32 15.92
N LYS A 209 -7.74 -15.86 16.26
CA LYS A 209 -8.94 -16.70 16.34
C LYS A 209 -9.29 -17.39 15.02
N LYS A 210 -9.02 -16.75 13.88
CA LYS A 210 -9.30 -17.33 12.57
C LYS A 210 -8.26 -18.38 12.19
N LEU A 211 -6.99 -18.13 12.49
CA LEU A 211 -5.90 -19.05 12.17
C LEU A 211 -5.88 -20.26 13.12
N SER A 212 -6.30 -20.11 14.38
CA SER A 212 -6.36 -21.21 15.36
C SER A 212 -7.46 -22.25 15.10
N LYS A 213 -8.28 -22.06 14.07
CA LYS A 213 -9.38 -22.96 13.69
C LYS A 213 -9.03 -23.91 12.54
N ASN A 214 -7.85 -23.76 11.98
CA ASN A 214 -7.33 -24.57 10.87
C ASN A 214 -6.41 -25.66 11.41
#